data_AF-A0A7S0WLQ7-F1
#
_entry.id   AF-A0A7S0WLQ7-F1
#
_cell.length_a   1.000
_cell.length_b   1.000
_cell.length_c   1.000
_cell.angle_alpha   90.00
_cell.angle_beta   90.00
_cell.angle_gamma   90.00
#
_symmetry.space_group_name_H-M   'P 1'
#
loop_
_entity.id
_entity.type
_entity.pdbx_description
1 polymer ?
#
loop_
_entity_poly.entity_id
_entity_poly.type
_entity_poly.pdbx_seq_one_letter_code
_entity_poly.pdbx_strand_id
1 'polypeptide(L)'
;ERVAAVVTGCLARLPPNFDLEAIGERYPVTYEESLNTVLAQESARFNRLLSVIRESLKAMDGALKGLTVMSADLEAAFRAISINQVPELWNRVSYPSLKPLGSYLDDLYARLAMLSDWYDHGPPPCFWLPGFFFVQSFLTASLQNYARAHRVPIDMVDFDYEMMGTDPGQYTTKPNEGVYIHGLYLEGCGWDSHAKQLCESAPKVLFVSAPVMWLRPRPSDGQGDGHGSGPAARGTYNCPLYRTAERRGVLATTGHSTNFVMELRIPSDRPQEVWVRAGVAFLLSLAT
;
A
#
# COMPACT_ATOMS: atom_id res chain seq x y z
N GLU A 1 -3.12 -24.10 24.82
CA GLU A 1 -3.15 -24.91 23.57
C GLU A 1 -3.38 -24.08 22.31
N ARG A 2 -4.48 -23.32 22.21
CA ARG A 2 -4.81 -22.55 20.98
C ARG A 2 -3.74 -21.53 20.56
N VAL A 3 -3.18 -20.75 21.49
CA VAL A 3 -2.12 -19.77 21.20
C VAL A 3 -0.81 -20.44 20.80
N ALA A 4 -0.44 -21.55 21.45
CA ALA A 4 0.78 -22.30 21.11
C ALA A 4 0.73 -22.79 19.66
N ALA A 5 -0.40 -23.32 19.20
CA ALA A 5 -0.58 -23.75 17.81
C ALA A 5 -0.44 -22.58 16.82
N VAL A 6 -0.99 -21.40 17.14
CA VAL A 6 -0.83 -20.19 16.32
C VAL A 6 0.64 -19.77 16.26
N VAL A 7 1.33 -19.71 17.40
CA VAL A 7 2.75 -19.33 17.48
C VAL A 7 3.62 -20.27 16.64
N THR A 8 3.47 -21.58 16.82
CA THR A 8 4.22 -22.59 16.05
C THR A 8 3.90 -22.51 14.56
N GLY A 9 2.62 -22.35 14.19
CA GLY A 9 2.20 -22.21 12.80
C GLY A 9 2.76 -20.95 12.12
N CYS A 10 2.76 -19.82 12.83
CA CYS A 10 3.34 -18.56 12.34
C CYS A 10 4.85 -18.67 12.16
N LEU A 11 5.56 -19.26 13.13
CA LEU A 11 7.00 -19.48 13.05
C LEU A 11 7.40 -20.37 11.87
N ALA A 12 6.60 -21.41 11.58
CA ALA A 12 6.86 -22.31 10.47
C ALA A 12 6.62 -21.66 9.09
N ARG A 13 5.64 -20.73 9.00
CA ARG A 13 5.32 -20.00 7.76
C ARG A 13 6.15 -18.75 7.55
N LEU A 14 6.82 -18.22 8.57
CA LEU A 14 7.60 -16.98 8.44
C LEU A 14 8.82 -17.20 7.52
N PRO A 15 8.95 -16.47 6.40
CA PRO A 15 10.13 -16.58 5.56
C PRO A 15 11.38 -16.02 6.29
N PRO A 16 12.59 -16.35 5.80
CA PRO A 16 13.81 -15.66 6.25
C PRO A 16 13.74 -14.16 5.92
N ASN A 17 14.63 -13.39 6.56
CA ASN A 17 14.80 -11.99 6.20
C ASN A 17 15.42 -11.88 4.80
N PHE A 18 15.08 -10.82 4.08
CA PHE A 18 15.69 -10.49 2.79
C PHE A 18 17.18 -10.17 2.97
N ASP A 19 18.00 -10.64 2.03
CA ASP A 19 19.41 -10.27 1.95
C ASP A 19 19.54 -8.90 1.25
N LEU A 20 19.77 -7.86 2.05
CA LEU A 20 19.86 -6.49 1.54
C LEU A 20 21.12 -6.25 0.72
N GLU A 21 22.19 -7.01 0.96
CA GLU A 21 23.44 -6.92 0.18
C GLU A 21 23.20 -7.50 -1.21
N ALA A 22 22.63 -8.71 -1.28
CA ALA A 22 22.28 -9.34 -2.55
C ALA A 22 21.23 -8.53 -3.35
N ILE A 23 20.27 -7.87 -2.68
CA ILE A 23 19.34 -6.93 -3.33
C ILE A 23 20.10 -5.73 -3.89
N GLY A 24 21.03 -5.15 -3.13
CA GLY A 24 21.82 -4.00 -3.57
C GLY A 24 22.76 -4.32 -4.73
N GLU A 25 23.31 -5.53 -4.79
CA GLU A 25 24.13 -6.00 -5.92
C GLU A 25 23.29 -6.22 -7.18
N ARG A 26 22.12 -6.85 -7.04
CA ARG A 26 21.23 -7.17 -8.17
C ARG A 26 20.45 -5.96 -8.70
N TYR A 27 20.03 -5.08 -7.80
CA TYR A 27 19.28 -3.86 -8.09
C TYR A 27 20.04 -2.65 -7.53
N PRO A 28 21.19 -2.27 -8.14
CA PRO A 28 21.99 -1.17 -7.66
C PRO A 28 21.25 0.16 -7.77
N VAL A 29 21.64 1.10 -6.91
CA VAL A 29 21.11 2.47 -6.95
C VAL A 29 21.62 3.13 -8.24
N THR A 30 20.75 3.20 -9.23
CA THR A 30 21.04 3.80 -10.53
C THR A 30 20.25 5.08 -10.73
N TYR A 31 20.83 6.04 -11.43
CA TYR A 31 20.13 7.27 -11.78
C TYR A 31 18.91 7.01 -12.68
N GLU A 32 18.95 6.00 -13.53
CA GLU A 32 17.88 5.73 -14.51
C GLU A 32 16.70 4.94 -13.93
N GLU A 33 16.93 4.17 -12.86
CA GLU A 33 15.92 3.33 -12.23
C GLU A 33 15.86 3.57 -10.71
N SER A 34 15.02 4.52 -10.30
CA SER A 34 14.76 4.83 -8.90
C SER A 34 14.02 3.71 -8.17
N LEU A 35 13.27 2.84 -8.86
CA LEU A 35 12.50 1.77 -8.21
C LEU A 35 13.40 0.72 -7.54
N ASN A 36 14.66 0.58 -7.98
CA ASN A 36 15.65 -0.27 -7.31
C ASN A 36 15.84 0.14 -5.84
N THR A 37 15.88 1.46 -5.59
CA THR A 37 16.00 1.99 -4.23
C THR A 37 14.77 1.68 -3.40
N VAL A 38 13.58 1.67 -4.02
CA VAL A 38 12.32 1.33 -3.35
C VAL A 38 12.35 -0.12 -2.88
N LEU A 39 12.75 -1.07 -3.73
CA LEU A 39 12.84 -2.48 -3.36
C LEU A 39 13.76 -2.70 -2.15
N ALA A 40 14.94 -2.08 -2.14
CA ALA A 40 15.89 -2.19 -1.04
C ALA A 40 15.34 -1.60 0.27
N GLN A 41 14.76 -0.40 0.21
CA GLN A 41 14.19 0.28 1.38
C GLN A 41 12.99 -0.47 1.97
N GLU A 42 12.11 -0.98 1.11
CA GLU A 42 10.93 -1.74 1.50
C GLU A 42 11.34 -3.06 2.15
N SER A 43 12.28 -3.78 1.54
CA SER A 43 12.85 -5.02 2.10
C SER A 43 13.47 -4.78 3.48
N ALA A 44 14.18 -3.65 3.67
CA ALA A 44 14.73 -3.28 4.97
C ALA A 44 13.64 -3.01 6.03
N ARG A 45 12.52 -2.36 5.66
CA ARG A 45 11.38 -2.14 6.57
C ARG A 45 10.71 -3.46 6.97
N PHE A 46 10.46 -4.35 6.00
CA PHE A 46 9.90 -5.66 6.28
C PHE A 46 10.85 -6.54 7.11
N ASN A 47 12.16 -6.47 6.89
CA ASN A 47 13.14 -7.16 7.74
C ASN A 47 13.05 -6.73 9.21
N ARG A 48 12.90 -5.43 9.48
CA ARG A 48 12.70 -4.94 10.84
C ARG A 48 11.44 -5.53 11.47
N LEU A 49 10.32 -5.53 10.74
CA LEU A 49 9.05 -6.12 11.21
C LEU A 49 9.19 -7.63 11.44
N LEU A 50 9.77 -8.37 10.48
CA LEU A 50 9.98 -9.81 10.55
C LEU A 50 10.87 -10.21 11.73
N SER A 51 11.94 -9.47 12.01
CA SER A 51 12.79 -9.72 13.17
C SER A 51 12.01 -9.60 14.47
N VAL A 52 11.23 -8.52 14.65
CA VAL A 52 10.40 -8.31 15.85
C VAL A 52 9.34 -9.40 16.01
N ILE A 53 8.65 -9.78 14.94
CA ILE A 53 7.68 -10.89 14.95
C ILE A 53 8.37 -12.19 15.33
N ARG A 54 9.49 -12.52 14.69
CA ARG A 54 10.20 -13.79 14.92
C ARG A 54 10.76 -13.90 16.33
N GLU A 55 11.38 -12.85 16.85
CA GLU A 55 11.94 -12.81 18.20
C GLU A 55 10.84 -12.93 19.26
N SER A 56 9.76 -12.17 19.11
CA SER A 56 8.63 -12.23 20.05
C SER A 56 7.93 -13.60 20.04
N LEU A 57 7.73 -14.22 18.87
CA LEU A 57 7.16 -15.56 18.76
C LEU A 57 8.09 -16.63 19.35
N LYS A 58 9.41 -16.56 19.12
CA LYS A 58 10.38 -17.48 19.73
C LYS A 58 10.42 -17.35 21.25
N ALA A 59 10.43 -16.13 21.77
CA ALA A 59 10.39 -15.88 23.21
C ALA A 59 9.08 -16.38 23.84
N MET A 60 7.96 -16.23 23.14
CA MET A 60 6.66 -16.75 23.57
C MET A 60 6.62 -18.28 23.58
N ASP A 61 7.14 -18.95 22.55
CA ASP A 61 7.26 -20.42 22.51
C ASP A 61 8.15 -20.94 23.66
N GLY A 62 9.27 -20.27 23.93
CA GLY A 62 10.13 -20.56 25.09
C GLY A 62 9.41 -20.38 26.42
N ALA A 63 8.65 -19.29 26.58
CA ALA A 63 7.89 -19.01 27.80
C ALA A 63 6.77 -20.05 28.03
N LEU A 64 6.09 -20.49 26.97
CA LEU A 64 5.07 -21.54 27.04
C LEU A 64 5.63 -22.91 27.45
N LYS A 65 6.92 -23.15 27.16
CA LYS A 65 7.66 -24.36 27.57
C LYS A 65 8.33 -24.21 28.94
N GLY A 66 8.19 -23.06 29.61
CA GLY A 66 8.86 -22.77 30.88
C GLY A 66 10.37 -22.49 30.77
N LEU A 67 10.88 -22.25 29.55
CA LEU A 67 12.30 -21.99 29.26
C LEU A 67 12.66 -20.50 29.29
N THR A 68 11.67 -19.62 29.24
CA THR A 68 11.89 -18.16 29.19
C THR A 68 10.92 -17.47 30.16
N VAL A 69 11.36 -16.39 30.79
CA VAL A 69 10.51 -15.61 31.71
C VAL A 69 9.47 -14.82 30.90
N MET A 70 8.21 -14.88 31.34
CA MET A 70 7.14 -14.07 30.75
C MET A 70 7.31 -12.60 31.18
N SER A 71 7.75 -11.76 30.26
CA SER A 71 7.77 -10.30 30.47
C SER A 71 6.37 -9.71 30.28
N ALA A 72 6.16 -8.47 30.76
CA ALA A 72 4.89 -7.76 30.56
C ALA A 72 4.52 -7.61 29.07
N ASP A 73 5.52 -7.34 28.22
CA ASP A 73 5.31 -7.22 26.77
C ASP A 73 4.92 -8.57 26.13
N LEU A 74 5.53 -9.68 26.56
CA LEU A 74 5.19 -11.02 26.08
C LEU A 74 3.80 -11.44 26.54
N GLU A 75 3.43 -11.11 27.77
CA GLU A 75 2.09 -11.39 28.29
C GLU A 75 1.03 -10.60 27.52
N ALA A 76 1.27 -9.31 27.25
CA ALA A 76 0.39 -8.49 26.43
C ALA A 76 0.24 -9.04 25.01
N ALA A 77 1.35 -9.47 24.39
CA ALA A 77 1.33 -10.11 23.07
C ALA A 77 0.55 -11.43 23.08
N PHE A 78 0.75 -12.27 24.10
CA PHE A 78 0.02 -13.52 24.27
C PHE A 78 -1.49 -13.27 24.37
N ARG A 79 -1.89 -12.27 25.17
CA ARG A 79 -3.29 -11.86 25.31
C ARG A 79 -3.87 -11.41 23.97
N ALA A 80 -3.19 -10.53 23.24
CA ALA A 80 -3.61 -10.06 21.92
C ALA A 80 -3.81 -11.22 20.93
N ILE A 81 -2.85 -12.13 20.83
CA ILE A 81 -2.94 -13.30 19.95
C ILE A 81 -4.11 -14.21 20.35
N SER A 82 -4.36 -14.37 21.64
CA SER A 82 -5.46 -15.22 22.11
C SER A 82 -6.86 -14.71 21.72
N ILE A 83 -6.98 -13.40 21.46
CA ILE A 83 -8.21 -12.75 20.99
C ILE A 83 -8.15 -12.33 19.50
N ASN A 84 -7.25 -12.95 18.71
CA ASN A 84 -7.09 -12.71 17.28
C ASN A 84 -6.75 -11.24 16.91
N GLN A 85 -6.01 -10.56 17.78
CA GLN A 85 -5.51 -9.21 17.56
C GLN A 85 -4.00 -9.21 17.31
N VAL A 86 -3.54 -8.26 16.50
CA VAL A 86 -2.13 -8.04 16.25
C VAL A 86 -1.50 -7.42 17.52
N PRO A 87 -0.43 -8.01 18.08
CA PRO A 87 0.28 -7.44 19.23
C PRO A 87 0.77 -6.01 18.97
N GLU A 88 0.66 -5.16 19.99
CA GLU A 88 1.08 -3.75 19.89
C GLU A 88 2.56 -3.60 19.55
N LEU A 89 3.40 -4.52 20.03
CA LEU A 89 4.83 -4.54 19.71
C LEU A 89 5.09 -4.77 18.20
N TRP A 90 4.17 -5.44 17.48
CA TRP A 90 4.22 -5.56 16.02
C TRP A 90 3.69 -4.29 15.36
N ASN A 91 2.54 -3.77 15.82
CA ASN A 91 1.93 -2.55 15.27
C ASN A 91 2.89 -1.36 15.25
N ARG A 92 3.69 -1.19 16.32
CA ARG A 92 4.70 -0.12 16.44
C ARG A 92 5.73 -0.07 15.31
N VAL A 93 6.01 -1.22 14.69
CA VAL A 93 6.98 -1.34 13.60
C VAL A 93 6.35 -1.84 12.30
N SER A 94 5.01 -1.86 12.24
CA SER A 94 4.24 -2.33 11.09
C SER A 94 3.68 -1.17 10.27
N TYR A 95 3.12 -1.52 9.13
CA TYR A 95 2.29 -0.64 8.31
C TYR A 95 0.89 -0.50 8.97
N PRO A 96 0.18 0.63 8.74
CA PRO A 96 -1.17 0.81 9.26
C PRO A 96 -2.11 -0.29 8.78
N SER A 97 -2.78 -0.97 9.72
CA SER A 97 -3.74 -2.03 9.44
C SER A 97 -4.80 -2.08 10.53
N LEU A 98 -6.03 -2.43 10.12
CA LEU A 98 -7.16 -2.68 11.01
C LEU A 98 -7.57 -4.16 10.99
N LYS A 99 -6.78 -5.00 10.31
CA LYS A 99 -7.07 -6.42 10.12
C LYS A 99 -6.88 -7.20 11.43
N PRO A 100 -7.71 -8.23 11.68
CA PRO A 100 -7.43 -9.18 12.74
C PRO A 100 -6.14 -9.97 12.44
N LEU A 101 -5.59 -10.65 13.44
CA LEU A 101 -4.28 -11.32 13.35
C LEU A 101 -4.18 -12.27 12.15
N GLY A 102 -5.18 -13.12 11.93
CA GLY A 102 -5.20 -14.04 10.78
C GLY A 102 -5.06 -13.32 9.44
N SER A 103 -5.99 -12.41 9.14
CA SER A 103 -5.98 -11.62 7.90
C SER A 103 -4.74 -10.74 7.77
N TYR A 104 -4.22 -10.21 8.88
CA TYR A 104 -2.98 -9.44 8.91
C TYR A 104 -1.77 -10.28 8.49
N LEU A 105 -1.67 -11.53 8.97
CA LEU A 105 -0.57 -12.43 8.60
C LEU A 105 -0.65 -12.83 7.13
N ASP A 106 -1.83 -13.15 6.62
CA ASP A 106 -1.99 -13.47 5.20
C ASP A 106 -1.65 -12.27 4.30
N ASP A 107 -2.05 -11.06 4.70
CA ASP A 107 -1.66 -9.79 4.05
C ASP A 107 -0.14 -9.56 4.11
N LEU A 108 0.50 -9.82 5.25
CA LEU A 108 1.94 -9.75 5.41
C LEU A 108 2.65 -10.74 4.48
N TYR A 109 2.20 -11.99 4.42
CA TYR A 109 2.80 -12.99 3.54
C TYR A 109 2.66 -12.62 2.06
N ALA A 110 1.51 -12.08 1.65
CA ALA A 110 1.32 -11.58 0.28
C ALA A 110 2.29 -10.44 -0.07
N ARG A 111 2.57 -9.53 0.87
CA ARG A 111 3.54 -8.43 0.68
C ARG A 111 4.96 -8.94 0.52
N LEU A 112 5.35 -9.90 1.36
CA LEU A 112 6.67 -10.52 1.30
C LEU A 112 6.84 -11.30 -0.02
N ALA A 113 5.79 -12.01 -0.45
CA ALA A 113 5.78 -12.71 -1.73
C ALA A 113 5.95 -11.73 -2.90
N MET A 114 5.25 -10.58 -2.90
CA MET A 114 5.40 -9.55 -3.92
C MET A 114 6.85 -9.03 -4.02
N LEU A 115 7.52 -8.76 -2.89
CA LEU A 115 8.90 -8.29 -2.91
C LEU A 115 9.89 -9.39 -3.30
N SER A 116 9.65 -10.63 -2.88
CA SER A 116 10.46 -11.78 -3.31
C SER A 116 10.34 -12.00 -4.82
N ASP A 117 9.13 -11.97 -5.36
CA ASP A 117 8.87 -12.10 -6.79
C ASP A 117 9.52 -10.97 -7.58
N TRP A 118 9.47 -9.74 -7.06
CA TRP A 118 10.20 -8.62 -7.65
C TRP A 118 11.71 -8.89 -7.64
N TYR A 119 12.29 -9.32 -6.52
CA TYR A 119 13.72 -9.65 -6.47
C TYR A 119 14.09 -10.75 -7.47
N ASP A 120 13.27 -11.79 -7.62
CA ASP A 120 13.58 -12.96 -8.45
C ASP A 120 13.35 -12.72 -9.94
N HIS A 121 12.30 -11.99 -10.30
CA HIS A 121 11.83 -11.86 -11.69
C HIS A 121 11.88 -10.42 -12.24
N GLY A 122 12.23 -9.43 -11.42
CA GLY A 122 12.20 -8.02 -11.79
C GLY A 122 10.90 -7.31 -11.42
N PRO A 123 10.81 -5.98 -11.64
CA PRO A 123 9.65 -5.20 -11.25
C PRO A 123 8.37 -5.71 -11.92
N PRO A 124 7.27 -5.89 -11.17
CA PRO A 124 6.02 -6.35 -11.75
C PRO A 124 5.48 -5.32 -12.74
N PRO A 125 4.82 -5.76 -13.84
CA PRO A 125 4.25 -4.85 -14.83
C PRO A 125 3.04 -4.06 -14.29
N CYS A 126 2.34 -4.61 -13.30
CA CYS A 126 1.27 -3.96 -12.55
C CYS A 126 1.51 -4.13 -11.05
N PHE A 127 1.65 -3.03 -10.33
CA PHE A 127 2.04 -3.02 -8.92
C PHE A 127 0.83 -3.12 -8.00
N TRP A 128 0.89 -4.03 -7.02
CA TRP A 128 -0.08 -4.05 -5.93
C TRP A 128 0.24 -2.92 -4.95
N LEU A 129 -0.38 -1.75 -5.13
CA LEU A 129 -0.06 -0.54 -4.36
C LEU A 129 -0.21 -0.72 -2.84
N PRO A 130 -1.27 -1.38 -2.34
CA PRO A 130 -1.36 -1.69 -0.92
C PRO A 130 -0.17 -2.46 -0.39
N GLY A 131 0.55 -3.23 -1.22
CA GLY A 131 1.65 -4.10 -0.84
C GLY A 131 2.87 -3.37 -0.25
N PHE A 132 3.03 -2.09 -0.60
CA PHE A 132 4.11 -1.26 -0.08
C PHE A 132 3.88 -0.85 1.38
N PHE A 133 4.95 -0.94 2.17
CA PHE A 133 5.07 -0.35 3.48
C PHE A 133 5.04 1.19 3.37
N PHE A 134 5.83 1.78 2.48
CA PHE A 134 5.89 3.23 2.26
C PHE A 134 5.58 3.62 0.80
N VAL A 135 4.29 3.62 0.48
CA VAL A 135 3.72 3.98 -0.84
C VAL A 135 4.29 5.27 -1.45
N GLN A 136 4.54 6.30 -0.63
CA GLN A 136 5.06 7.57 -1.13
C GLN A 136 6.43 7.42 -1.81
N SER A 137 7.31 6.54 -1.30
CA SER A 137 8.62 6.30 -1.93
C SER A 137 8.46 5.70 -3.32
N PHE A 138 7.51 4.78 -3.50
CA PHE A 138 7.16 4.21 -4.80
C PHE A 138 6.63 5.29 -5.77
N LEU A 139 5.67 6.10 -5.33
CA LEU A 139 5.08 7.18 -6.14
C LEU A 139 6.15 8.19 -6.58
N THR A 140 6.97 8.66 -5.63
CA THR A 140 8.07 9.60 -5.92
C THR A 140 9.12 8.97 -6.84
N ALA A 141 9.46 7.70 -6.67
CA ALA A 141 10.40 7.01 -7.55
C ALA A 141 9.88 6.93 -8.99
N SER A 142 8.58 6.68 -9.19
CA SER A 142 7.96 6.70 -10.51
C SER A 142 8.04 8.10 -11.16
N LEU A 143 7.75 9.17 -10.42
CA LEU A 143 7.92 10.54 -10.91
C LEU A 143 9.38 10.87 -11.20
N GLN A 144 10.33 10.39 -10.38
CA GLN A 144 11.77 10.57 -10.60
C GLN A 144 12.24 9.92 -11.90
N ASN A 145 11.81 8.69 -12.20
CA ASN A 145 12.17 8.02 -13.45
C ASN A 145 11.74 8.86 -14.66
N TYR A 146 10.52 9.39 -14.64
CA TYR A 146 10.04 10.30 -15.68
C TYR A 146 10.85 11.60 -15.74
N ALA A 147 11.00 12.28 -14.61
CA ALA A 147 11.69 13.57 -14.53
C ALA A 147 13.13 13.47 -15.06
N ARG A 148 13.83 12.39 -14.74
CA ARG A 148 15.20 12.13 -15.20
C ARG A 148 15.26 11.80 -16.69
N ALA A 149 14.34 10.96 -17.19
CA ALA A 149 14.26 10.62 -18.61
C ALA A 149 14.01 11.87 -19.48
N HIS A 150 13.15 12.78 -19.00
CA HIS A 150 12.77 14.01 -19.71
C HIS A 150 13.62 15.24 -19.33
N ARG A 151 14.58 15.08 -18.41
CA ARG A 151 15.44 16.16 -17.89
C ARG A 151 14.66 17.37 -17.38
N VAL A 152 13.53 17.12 -16.74
CA VAL A 152 12.71 18.14 -16.07
C VAL A 152 12.87 18.04 -14.56
N PRO A 153 12.74 19.16 -13.81
CA PRO A 153 12.72 19.12 -12.36
C PRO A 153 11.51 18.31 -11.84
N ILE A 154 11.71 17.49 -10.80
CA ILE A 154 10.66 16.61 -10.24
C ILE A 154 9.45 17.38 -9.70
N ASP A 155 9.69 18.59 -9.18
CA ASP A 155 8.69 19.53 -8.67
C ASP A 155 7.75 20.06 -9.77
N MET A 156 8.12 19.88 -11.04
CA MET A 156 7.31 20.22 -12.20
C MET A 156 6.64 18.98 -12.82
N VAL A 157 6.56 17.86 -12.11
CA VAL A 157 5.93 16.62 -12.60
C VAL A 157 4.84 16.19 -11.63
N ASP A 158 3.67 15.85 -12.17
CA ASP A 158 2.56 15.28 -11.42
C ASP A 158 1.98 14.08 -12.18
N PHE A 159 1.08 13.33 -11.55
CA PHE A 159 0.36 12.24 -12.20
C PHE A 159 -0.92 12.72 -12.88
N ASP A 160 -1.13 12.23 -14.10
CA ASP A 160 -2.46 12.01 -14.65
C ASP A 160 -2.89 10.56 -14.40
N TYR A 161 -4.19 10.30 -14.52
CA TYR A 161 -4.78 9.02 -14.15
C TYR A 161 -5.67 8.51 -15.26
N GLU A 162 -5.48 7.25 -15.64
CA GLU A 162 -6.42 6.56 -16.51
C GLU A 162 -7.00 5.32 -15.81
N MET A 163 -8.33 5.22 -15.85
CA MET A 163 -9.06 4.07 -15.32
C MET A 163 -9.05 2.95 -16.36
N MET A 164 -8.42 1.84 -16.00
CA MET A 164 -8.20 0.71 -16.88
C MET A 164 -9.29 -0.36 -16.66
N GLY A 165 -9.00 -1.63 -16.97
CA GLY A 165 -9.88 -2.76 -16.65
C GLY A 165 -9.77 -3.18 -15.18
N THR A 166 -10.54 -4.18 -14.78
CA THR A 166 -10.57 -4.69 -13.39
C THR A 166 -9.59 -5.83 -13.14
N ASP A 167 -9.12 -6.51 -14.19
CA ASP A 167 -8.23 -7.66 -14.08
C ASP A 167 -6.75 -7.24 -14.21
N PRO A 168 -5.96 -7.25 -13.11
CA PRO A 168 -4.54 -6.92 -13.16
C PRO A 168 -3.72 -7.90 -14.01
N GLY A 169 -4.18 -9.16 -14.19
CA GLY A 169 -3.48 -10.17 -14.99
C GLY A 169 -3.40 -9.85 -16.49
N GLN A 170 -4.22 -8.92 -16.98
CA GLN A 170 -4.19 -8.47 -18.37
C GLN A 170 -3.02 -7.52 -18.67
N TYR A 171 -2.39 -6.96 -17.63
CA TYR A 171 -1.30 -5.98 -17.75
C TYR A 171 0.04 -6.69 -17.58
N THR A 172 0.42 -7.52 -18.56
CA THR A 172 1.65 -8.33 -18.52
C THR A 172 2.92 -7.57 -18.90
N THR A 173 2.78 -6.36 -19.42
CA THR A 173 3.90 -5.50 -19.83
C THR A 173 3.82 -4.16 -19.14
N LYS A 174 4.97 -3.63 -18.70
CA LYS A 174 5.05 -2.28 -18.13
C LYS A 174 4.58 -1.23 -19.16
N PRO A 175 3.96 -0.12 -18.72
CA PRO A 175 3.63 0.97 -19.64
C PRO A 175 4.91 1.63 -20.18
N ASN A 176 4.78 2.37 -21.29
CA ASN A 176 5.88 3.17 -21.84
C ASN A 176 6.39 4.19 -20.82
N GLU A 177 5.46 4.81 -20.08
CA GLU A 177 5.75 5.79 -19.03
C GLU A 177 4.82 5.57 -17.83
N GLY A 178 5.32 5.84 -16.64
CA GLY A 178 4.55 5.67 -15.41
C GLY A 178 4.42 4.23 -14.96
N VAL A 179 3.33 3.93 -14.25
CA VAL A 179 3.11 2.63 -13.63
C VAL A 179 1.63 2.25 -13.65
N TYR A 180 1.34 0.97 -13.84
CA TYR A 180 0.02 0.42 -13.53
C TYR A 180 -0.04 0.04 -12.06
N ILE A 181 -1.15 0.35 -11.39
CA ILE A 181 -1.40 -0.03 -9.99
C ILE A 181 -2.74 -0.72 -9.83
N HIS A 182 -2.84 -1.59 -8.82
CA HIS A 182 -4.09 -2.27 -8.47
C HIS A 182 -4.22 -2.53 -6.97
N GLY A 183 -5.38 -3.05 -6.57
CA GLY A 183 -5.68 -3.47 -5.19
C GLY A 183 -6.32 -2.41 -4.30
N LEU A 184 -6.79 -1.31 -4.89
CA LEU A 184 -7.49 -0.27 -4.15
C LEU A 184 -8.98 -0.60 -4.02
N TYR A 185 -9.63 -0.01 -3.03
CA TYR A 185 -11.07 -0.08 -2.82
C TYR A 185 -11.66 1.32 -2.87
N LEU A 186 -12.91 1.42 -3.32
CA LEU A 186 -13.72 2.63 -3.25
C LEU A 186 -14.76 2.46 -2.14
N GLU A 187 -14.88 3.47 -1.29
CA GLU A 187 -15.90 3.57 -0.24
C GLU A 187 -16.85 4.73 -0.57
N GLY A 188 -18.15 4.56 -0.28
CA GLY A 188 -19.15 5.62 -0.43
C GLY A 188 -19.69 5.80 -1.85
N CYS A 189 -19.29 4.95 -2.80
CA CYS A 189 -19.76 4.95 -4.18
C CYS A 189 -19.77 3.54 -4.78
N GLY A 190 -20.32 3.43 -5.99
CA GLY A 190 -20.13 2.31 -6.89
C GLY A 190 -19.11 2.65 -7.99
N TRP A 191 -18.71 1.62 -8.74
CA TRP A 191 -17.86 1.75 -9.91
C TRP A 191 -18.55 1.16 -11.14
N ASP A 192 -18.80 1.99 -12.15
CA ASP A 192 -19.32 1.53 -13.45
C ASP A 192 -18.14 1.14 -14.34
N SER A 193 -17.95 -0.16 -14.58
CA SER A 193 -16.85 -0.67 -15.40
C SER A 193 -17.05 -0.44 -16.91
N HIS A 194 -18.29 -0.24 -17.36
CA HIS A 194 -18.59 0.04 -18.77
C HIS A 194 -18.33 1.51 -19.08
N ALA A 195 -18.86 2.42 -18.26
CA ALA A 195 -18.64 3.85 -18.43
C ALA A 195 -17.28 4.33 -17.86
N LYS A 196 -16.58 3.48 -17.10
CA LYS A 196 -15.31 3.79 -16.42
C LYS A 196 -15.39 5.05 -15.56
N GLN A 197 -16.42 5.14 -14.74
CA GLN A 197 -16.67 6.29 -13.89
C GLN A 197 -17.34 5.92 -12.57
N LEU A 198 -17.34 6.86 -11.63
CA LEU A 198 -18.10 6.75 -10.39
C LEU A 198 -19.61 6.67 -10.66
N CYS A 199 -20.28 5.80 -9.91
CA CYS A 199 -21.74 5.70 -9.89
C CYS A 199 -22.25 5.59 -8.45
N GLU A 200 -23.57 5.60 -8.26
CA GLU A 200 -24.16 5.40 -6.94
C GLU A 200 -23.88 3.98 -6.43
N SER A 201 -23.66 3.84 -5.12
CA SER A 201 -23.46 2.51 -4.55
C SER A 201 -24.74 1.69 -4.58
N ALA A 202 -24.60 0.39 -4.83
CA ALA A 202 -25.71 -0.55 -4.70
C ALA A 202 -26.13 -0.70 -3.22
N PRO A 203 -27.41 -0.97 -2.94
CA PRO A 203 -27.89 -1.15 -1.56
C PRO A 203 -27.07 -2.19 -0.80
N LYS A 204 -26.59 -1.82 0.40
CA LYS A 204 -25.78 -2.66 1.30
C LYS A 204 -24.38 -3.02 0.78
N VAL A 205 -23.88 -2.35 -0.26
CA VAL A 205 -22.48 -2.44 -0.70
C VAL A 205 -21.72 -1.25 -0.13
N LEU A 206 -20.84 -1.51 0.84
CA LEU A 206 -20.04 -0.47 1.49
C LEU A 206 -18.76 -0.14 0.70
N PHE A 207 -18.17 -1.17 0.10
CA PHE A 207 -16.91 -1.07 -0.62
C PHE A 207 -17.02 -1.79 -1.96
N VAL A 208 -16.37 -1.25 -2.99
CA VAL A 208 -16.15 -1.93 -4.26
C VAL A 208 -14.66 -1.93 -4.60
N SER A 209 -14.18 -2.95 -5.31
CA SER A 209 -12.81 -2.93 -5.82
C SER A 209 -12.67 -1.87 -6.91
N ALA A 210 -11.63 -1.05 -6.80
CA ALA A 210 -11.26 -0.11 -7.85
C ALA A 210 -10.69 -0.85 -9.06
N PRO A 211 -10.79 -0.27 -10.28
CA PRO A 211 -10.10 -0.81 -11.44
C PRO A 211 -8.58 -0.70 -11.26
N VAL A 212 -7.85 -1.38 -12.15
CA VAL A 212 -6.44 -1.05 -12.39
C VAL A 212 -6.37 0.41 -12.84
N MET A 213 -5.39 1.16 -12.32
CA MET A 213 -5.15 2.54 -12.71
C MET A 213 -3.78 2.68 -13.34
N TRP A 214 -3.70 3.45 -14.41
CA TRP A 214 -2.44 3.89 -14.96
C TRP A 214 -2.11 5.28 -14.41
N LEU A 215 -1.04 5.34 -13.61
CA LEU A 215 -0.46 6.58 -13.12
C LEU A 215 0.54 7.04 -14.17
N ARG A 216 0.18 8.07 -14.92
CA ARG A 216 0.98 8.65 -16.01
C ARG A 216 1.65 9.93 -15.54
N PRO A 217 2.96 9.94 -15.30
CA PRO A 217 3.68 11.18 -15.07
C PRO A 217 3.50 12.14 -16.25
N ARG A 218 3.32 13.41 -15.95
CA ARG A 218 3.21 14.50 -16.92
C ARG A 218 3.81 15.78 -16.35
N PRO A 219 4.23 16.73 -17.19
CA PRO A 219 4.57 18.05 -16.72
C PRO A 219 3.36 18.67 -16.00
N SER A 220 3.63 19.29 -14.86
CA SER A 220 2.68 20.10 -14.13
C SER A 220 2.42 21.37 -14.95
N ASP A 221 1.15 21.72 -15.15
CA ASP A 221 0.78 22.85 -16.01
C ASP A 221 1.07 24.23 -15.37
N GLY A 222 1.77 24.29 -14.23
CA GLY A 222 2.15 25.53 -13.55
C GLY A 222 0.97 26.35 -13.01
N GLN A 223 -0.27 25.97 -13.32
CA GLN A 223 -1.47 26.38 -12.60
C GLN A 223 -1.45 25.60 -11.29
N GLY A 224 -1.10 26.33 -10.22
CA GLY A 224 -1.04 25.81 -8.86
C GLY A 224 -2.23 24.92 -8.55
N ASP A 225 -1.90 23.76 -7.99
CA ASP A 225 -2.82 22.71 -7.57
C ASP A 225 -3.66 22.11 -8.71
N GLY A 226 -3.62 20.78 -8.84
CA GLY A 226 -4.60 19.99 -9.60
C GLY A 226 -6.05 20.12 -9.11
N HIS A 227 -6.36 21.21 -8.40
CA HIS A 227 -7.65 21.76 -7.99
C HIS A 227 -8.23 22.66 -9.10
N GLY A 228 -7.88 22.39 -10.36
CA GLY A 228 -8.26 23.25 -11.47
C GLY A 228 -9.77 23.37 -11.56
N SER A 229 -10.31 24.48 -11.07
CA SER A 229 -11.65 25.00 -11.37
C SER A 229 -11.77 25.44 -12.84
N GLY A 230 -11.12 24.72 -13.74
CA GLY A 230 -11.09 24.95 -15.16
C GLY A 230 -12.13 24.08 -15.88
N PRO A 231 -12.40 24.35 -17.17
CA PRO A 231 -13.36 23.59 -17.98
C PRO A 231 -13.09 22.06 -18.02
N ALA A 232 -11.85 21.64 -17.75
CA ALA A 232 -11.41 20.25 -17.67
C ALA A 232 -11.80 19.51 -16.37
N ALA A 233 -12.29 20.22 -15.33
CA ALA A 233 -12.82 19.61 -14.10
C ALA A 233 -14.29 19.20 -14.20
N ARG A 234 -14.95 19.54 -15.32
CA ARG A 234 -16.27 18.99 -15.62
C ARG A 234 -16.10 17.53 -16.01
N GLY A 235 -16.48 16.65 -15.10
CA GLY A 235 -16.49 15.22 -15.35
C GLY A 235 -15.50 14.40 -14.52
N THR A 236 -14.87 15.00 -13.51
CA THR A 236 -13.94 14.29 -12.63
C THR A 236 -14.12 14.68 -11.16
N TYR A 237 -13.76 13.76 -10.27
CA TYR A 237 -13.70 13.95 -8.84
C TYR A 237 -12.27 13.76 -8.34
N ASN A 238 -11.74 14.71 -7.56
CA ASN A 238 -10.50 14.53 -6.82
C ASN A 238 -10.79 13.70 -5.56
N CYS A 239 -10.60 12.39 -5.68
CA CYS A 239 -10.91 11.41 -4.66
C CYS A 239 -9.71 11.19 -3.73
N PRO A 240 -9.83 11.42 -2.41
CA PRO A 240 -8.71 11.19 -1.49
C PRO A 240 -8.41 9.69 -1.35
N LEU A 241 -7.13 9.34 -1.33
CA LEU A 241 -6.61 7.99 -1.06
C LEU A 241 -6.09 7.89 0.38
N TYR A 242 -6.60 6.92 1.13
CA TYR A 242 -6.15 6.60 2.48
C TYR A 242 -5.58 5.17 2.56
N ARG A 243 -4.71 4.94 3.55
CA ARG A 243 -4.20 3.61 3.86
C ARG A 243 -5.29 2.73 4.50
N THR A 244 -6.07 3.29 5.41
CA THR A 244 -7.12 2.59 6.17
C THR A 244 -8.44 3.37 6.19
N ALA A 245 -9.55 2.66 6.39
CA ALA A 245 -10.90 3.23 6.49
C ALA A 245 -11.12 4.18 7.68
N GLU A 246 -10.20 4.25 8.65
CA GLU A 246 -10.29 5.22 9.74
C GLU A 246 -10.14 6.67 9.25
N ARG A 247 -9.50 6.89 8.09
CA ARG A 247 -9.25 8.21 7.47
C ARG A 247 -8.65 9.24 8.43
N ARG A 248 -8.02 8.77 9.50
CA ARG A 248 -7.39 9.55 10.55
C ARG A 248 -5.89 9.28 10.51
N GLY A 249 -5.09 10.33 10.56
CA GLY A 249 -3.64 10.23 10.58
C GLY A 249 -3.01 11.43 11.29
N VAL A 250 -1.73 11.30 11.62
CA VAL A 250 -0.90 12.38 12.15
C VAL A 250 0.14 12.72 11.09
N LEU A 251 0.57 13.98 11.02
CA LEU A 251 1.66 14.38 10.12
C LEU A 251 2.99 13.91 10.72
N ALA A 252 3.77 13.18 9.93
CA ALA A 252 5.16 12.88 10.26
C ALA A 252 6.01 14.15 10.16
N THR A 253 7.21 14.13 10.74
CA THR A 253 8.20 15.21 10.63
C THR A 253 8.62 15.52 9.18
N THR A 254 8.38 14.58 8.26
CA THR A 254 8.60 14.73 6.82
C THR A 254 7.41 15.36 6.07
N GLY A 255 6.34 15.74 6.77
CA GLY A 255 5.13 16.31 6.18
C GLY A 255 4.13 15.29 5.62
N HIS A 256 4.49 14.01 5.54
CA HIS A 256 3.57 12.96 5.09
C HIS A 256 2.61 12.52 6.21
N SER A 257 1.34 12.33 5.87
CA SER A 257 0.35 11.79 6.81
C SER A 257 0.57 10.29 7.02
N THR A 258 0.33 9.81 8.23
CA THR A 258 0.35 8.37 8.54
C THR A 258 -0.78 7.59 7.86
N ASN A 259 -1.81 8.27 7.33
CA ASN A 259 -2.95 7.61 6.70
C ASN A 259 -3.33 8.19 5.33
N PHE A 260 -3.40 9.52 5.19
CA PHE A 260 -3.62 10.13 3.88
C PHE A 260 -2.40 9.92 2.97
N VAL A 261 -2.64 9.50 1.73
CA VAL A 261 -1.59 9.22 0.74
C VAL A 261 -1.50 10.35 -0.28
N MET A 262 -2.57 10.55 -1.06
CA MET A 262 -2.67 11.57 -2.11
C MET A 262 -4.12 11.73 -2.56
N GLU A 263 -4.40 12.69 -3.44
CA GLU A 263 -5.65 12.74 -4.20
C GLU A 263 -5.48 12.05 -5.55
N LEU A 264 -6.49 11.28 -5.96
CA LEU A 264 -6.56 10.62 -7.25
C LEU A 264 -7.73 11.18 -8.05
N ARG A 265 -7.48 11.62 -9.28
CA ARG A 265 -8.56 12.09 -10.16
C ARG A 265 -9.28 10.88 -10.76
N ILE A 266 -10.59 10.80 -10.54
CA ILE A 266 -11.44 9.73 -11.07
C ILE A 266 -12.60 10.32 -11.90
N PRO A 267 -12.96 9.74 -13.06
CA PRO A 267 -14.08 10.22 -13.87
C PRO A 267 -15.43 10.11 -13.14
N SER A 268 -16.32 11.07 -13.40
CA SER A 268 -17.69 11.08 -12.92
C SER A 268 -18.61 11.90 -13.82
N ASP A 269 -19.86 11.49 -13.95
CA ASP A 269 -20.94 12.23 -14.60
C ASP A 269 -21.62 13.28 -13.68
N ARG A 270 -21.24 13.35 -12.40
CA ARG A 270 -21.82 14.24 -11.40
C ARG A 270 -20.82 15.29 -10.90
N PRO A 271 -21.31 16.44 -10.42
CA PRO A 271 -20.45 17.43 -9.75
C PRO A 271 -19.72 16.84 -8.55
N GLN A 272 -18.47 17.26 -8.34
CA GLN A 272 -17.61 16.77 -7.26
C GLN A 272 -18.25 16.93 -5.87
N GLU A 273 -19.08 17.94 -5.64
CA GLU A 273 -19.75 18.17 -4.35
C GLU A 273 -20.64 17.00 -3.92
N VAL A 274 -21.19 16.26 -4.88
CA VAL A 274 -22.00 15.06 -4.61
C VAL A 274 -21.13 14.00 -3.92
N TRP A 275 -19.94 13.75 -4.45
CA TRP A 275 -19.01 12.74 -3.94
C TRP A 275 -18.33 13.17 -2.65
N VAL A 276 -18.03 14.47 -2.51
CA VAL A 276 -17.55 15.05 -1.25
C VAL A 276 -18.57 14.82 -0.14
N ARG A 277 -19.86 15.11 -0.39
CA ARG A 277 -20.93 14.89 0.61
C ARG A 277 -21.18 13.42 0.92
N ALA A 278 -21.02 12.55 -0.08
CA ALA A 278 -21.09 11.11 0.10
C ALA A 278 -19.85 10.54 0.84
N GLY A 279 -18.81 11.36 1.03
CA GLY A 279 -17.57 10.94 1.66
C GLY A 279 -16.84 9.88 0.83
N VAL A 280 -16.84 9.99 -0.49
CA VAL A 280 -16.14 9.03 -1.35
C VAL A 280 -14.63 9.08 -1.09
N ALA A 281 -14.00 7.92 -0.99
CA ALA A 281 -12.55 7.82 -0.89
C ALA A 281 -12.03 6.50 -1.48
N PHE A 282 -10.77 6.52 -1.89
CA PHE A 282 -10.01 5.31 -2.11
C PHE A 282 -9.37 4.82 -0.81
N LEU A 283 -9.30 3.50 -0.65
CA LEU A 283 -8.66 2.82 0.47
C LEU A 283 -7.65 1.78 -0.03
N LEU A 284 -6.47 1.71 0.59
CA LEU A 284 -5.51 0.64 0.31
C LEU A 284 -5.84 -0.66 1.07
N SER A 285 -6.44 -0.56 2.25
CA SER A 285 -6.79 -1.72 3.08
C SER A 285 -8.15 -1.55 3.74
N LEU A 286 -8.92 -2.64 3.72
CA LEU A 286 -10.12 -2.82 4.54
C LEU A 286 -9.75 -3.39 5.92
N ALA A 287 -10.70 -3.36 6.85
CA ALA A 287 -10.53 -3.89 8.21
C ALA A 287 -10.79 -5.41 8.35
N THR A 288 -11.10 -6.07 7.24
CA THR A 288 -11.45 -7.51 7.16
C THR A 288 -10.30 -8.35 6.62
#